data_AF-A0A7Z3H5P7-F1
#
_entry.id   AF-A0A7Z3H5P7-F1
#
_cell.length_a   1.000
_cell.length_b   1.000
_cell.length_c   1.000
_cell.angle_alpha   90.00
_cell.angle_beta   90.00
_cell.angle_gamma   90.00
#
_symmetry.space_group_name_H-M   'P 1'
#
loop_
_entity.id
_entity.type
_entity.pdbx_description
1 polymer ?
#
loop_
_entity_poly.entity_id
_entity_poly.type
_entity_poly.pdbx_seq_one_letter_code
_entity_poly.pdbx_strand_id
1 'polypeptide(L)' 'MAIKCNDPNFLISVVRQKHPDVKESHPTATQHQFKFVCGLIMNIFVTTGTVNFQGNSHESRTAFDIVAVIDMINRPPAAV' A
#
# COMPACT_ATOMS: atom_id res chain seq x y z
N MET A 1 8.27 2.48 7.80
CA MET A 1 7.12 3.11 8.48
C MET A 1 5.93 2.19 8.33
N ALA A 2 5.17 1.94 9.40
CA ALA A 2 3.99 1.07 9.40
C ALA A 2 2.73 1.92 9.44
N ILE A 3 1.85 1.76 8.46
CA ILE A 3 0.59 2.50 8.32
C ILE A 3 -0.56 1.51 8.41
N LYS A 4 -1.62 1.88 9.12
CA LYS A 4 -2.83 1.04 9.19
C LYS A 4 -3.77 1.43 8.04
N CYS A 5 -4.35 0.45 7.37
CA CYS A 5 -5.35 0.61 6.33
C CYS A 5 -6.60 -0.20 6.71
N ASN A 6 -7.76 0.45 6.71
CA ASN A 6 -9.04 -0.17 7.04
C ASN A 6 -9.54 -1.11 5.92
N ASP A 7 -9.17 -0.84 4.66
CA ASP A 7 -9.48 -1.70 3.52
C ASP A 7 -8.22 -2.03 2.68
N PRO A 8 -7.50 -3.10 3.05
CA PRO A 8 -6.30 -3.53 2.34
C PRO A 8 -6.58 -4.02 0.92
N ASN A 9 -7.75 -4.61 0.68
CA ASN A 9 -8.12 -5.16 -0.62
C ASN A 9 -8.36 -4.06 -1.65
N PHE A 10 -9.01 -2.98 -1.22
CA PHE A 10 -9.16 -1.79 -2.04
C PHE A 10 -7.80 -1.15 -2.34
N LEU A 11 -6.92 -1.04 -1.34
CA LEU A 11 -5.57 -0.53 -1.54
C LEU A 11 -4.78 -1.35 -2.58
N ILE A 12 -4.84 -2.68 -2.51
CA ILE A 12 -4.21 -3.58 -3.50
C ILE A 12 -4.72 -3.29 -4.92
N SER A 13 -6.04 -3.12 -5.06
CA SER A 13 -6.67 -2.84 -6.34
C SER A 13 -6.21 -1.51 -6.93
N VAL A 14 -6.15 -0.46 -6.09
CA VAL A 14 -5.66 0.87 -6.50
C VAL A 14 -4.20 0.82 -6.92
N VAL A 15 -3.36 0.09 -6.17
CA VAL A 15 -1.92 -0.04 -6.49
C VAL A 15 -1.71 -0.76 -7.82
N ARG A 16 -2.44 -1.86 -8.07
CA ARG A 16 -2.40 -2.55 -9.37
C ARG A 16 -2.87 -1.65 -10.52
N GLN A 17 -3.88 -0.82 -10.28
CA GLN A 17 -4.42 0.07 -11.31
C GLN A 17 -3.47 1.25 -11.62
N LYS A 18 -2.89 1.87 -10.59
CA LYS A 18 -1.98 3.02 -10.75
C LYS A 18 -0.57 2.62 -11.17
N HIS A 19 -0.12 1.42 -10.82
CA HIS A 19 1.23 0.95 -11.08
C HIS A 19 1.20 -0.43 -11.74
N PRO A 20 0.88 -0.52 -13.04
CA PRO A 20 0.82 -1.80 -13.75
C PRO A 20 2.17 -2.52 -13.82
N ASP A 21 3.28 -1.78 -13.72
CA ASP A 21 4.65 -2.31 -13.79
C ASP A 21 5.18 -2.85 -12.44
N VAL A 22 4.36 -2.80 -11.38
CA VAL A 22 4.76 -3.28 -10.06
C VAL A 22 4.86 -4.80 -10.04
N LYS A 23 5.94 -5.33 -9.47
CA LYS A 23 6.07 -6.78 -9.26
C LYS A 23 5.38 -7.16 -7.96
N GLU A 24 4.24 -7.81 -8.09
CA GLU A 24 3.54 -8.41 -6.95
C GLU A 24 4.10 -9.80 -6.64
N SER A 25 4.21 -10.10 -5.34
CA SER A 25 4.61 -11.39 -4.80
C SER A 25 3.79 -11.68 -3.55
N HIS A 26 3.48 -12.94 -3.31
CA HIS A 26 2.77 -13.42 -2.12
C HIS A 26 3.69 -14.30 -1.28
N PRO A 27 4.62 -13.72 -0.49
CA PRO A 27 5.53 -14.50 0.34
C PRO A 27 4.81 -15.32 1.41
N THR A 28 3.62 -14.90 1.85
CA THR A 28 2.73 -15.67 2.72
C THR A 28 1.28 -15.54 2.23
N ALA A 29 0.39 -16.42 2.71
CA ALA A 29 -1.03 -16.40 2.35
C ALA A 29 -1.76 -15.11 2.75
N THR A 30 -1.19 -14.31 3.64
CA THR A 30 -1.80 -13.11 4.21
C THR A 30 -1.04 -11.82 3.87
N GLN A 31 0.10 -11.93 3.18
CA GLN A 31 0.97 -10.82 2.84
C GLN A 31 1.07 -10.65 1.34
N HIS A 32 0.71 -9.45 0.88
CA HIS A 32 0.97 -9.00 -0.49
C HIS A 32 2.19 -8.08 -0.49
N GLN A 33 3.24 -8.49 -1.18
CA GLN A 33 4.44 -7.69 -1.38
C GLN A 33 4.42 -7.10 -2.80
N PHE A 34 4.66 -5.80 -2.89
CA PHE A 34 4.75 -5.05 -4.13
C PHE A 34 6.13 -4.42 -4.23
N LYS A 35 6.89 -4.80 -5.26
CA LYS A 35 8.19 -4.20 -5.59
C LYS A 35 8.03 -3.26 -6.76
N PHE A 36 8.29 -1.98 -6.50
CA PHE A 36 8.25 -0.93 -7.52
C PHE A 36 9.61 -0.82 -8.20
N VAL A 37 9.59 -0.38 -9.47
CA VAL A 37 10.80 -0.14 -10.28
C VAL A 37 11.74 0.90 -9.66
N CYS A 38 11.22 1.83 -8.85
CA CYS A 38 12.01 2.84 -8.13
C CYS A 38 12.77 2.30 -6.90
N GLY A 39 12.72 0.99 -6.65
CA GLY A 39 13.35 0.36 -5.49
C GLY A 39 12.52 0.45 -4.19
N LEU A 40 11.30 0.99 -4.26
CA LEU A 40 10.33 0.96 -3.16
C LEU A 40 9.73 -0.44 -3.05
N ILE A 41 9.61 -0.93 -1.82
CA ILE A 41 8.94 -2.20 -1.50
C ILE A 41 7.81 -1.89 -0.52
N MET A 42 6.59 -2.24 -0.91
CA MET A 42 5.41 -2.14 -0.06
C MET A 42 4.94 -3.54 0.33
N ASN A 43 4.66 -3.75 1.60
CA ASN A 43 4.11 -5.01 2.12
C ASN A 43 2.76 -4.70 2.76
N ILE A 44 1.72 -5.38 2.31
CA ILE A 44 0.35 -5.25 2.82
C ILE A 44 0.00 -6.55 3.53
N PHE A 45 -0.34 -6.46 4.81
CA PHE A 45 -0.85 -7.57 5.62
C PHE A 45 -2.36 -7.48 5.68
N VAL A 46 -3.05 -8.31 4.90
CA VAL A 46 -4.51 -8.24 4.72
C VAL A 46 -5.24 -8.54 6.04
N THR A 47 -4.68 -9.43 6.87
CA THR A 47 -5.30 -9.86 8.14
C THR A 47 -5.28 -8.76 9.21
N THR A 48 -4.23 -7.95 9.26
CA THR A 48 -4.07 -6.90 10.29
C THR A 48 -4.36 -5.50 9.77
N GLY A 49 -4.47 -5.34 8.45
CA GLY A 49 -4.53 -4.06 7.78
C GLY A 49 -3.23 -3.26 7.85
N THR A 50 -2.11 -3.90 8.17
CA THR A 50 -0.82 -3.20 8.29
C THR A 50 -0.16 -3.07 6.93
N VAL A 51 0.31 -1.87 6.59
CA VAL A 51 1.07 -1.57 5.38
C VAL A 51 2.46 -1.08 5.77
N ASN A 52 3.48 -1.78 5.31
CA ASN A 52 4.88 -1.50 5.59
C ASN A 52 5.62 -1.11 4.32
N PHE A 53 6.24 0.07 4.34
CA PHE A 53 7.13 0.53 3.29
C PHE A 53 8.59 0.29 3.68
N GLN A 54 9.36 -0.28 2.76
CA GLN A 54 10.78 -0.62 2.88
C GLN A 54 11.52 -0.21 1.61
N GLY A 55 12.75 0.30 1.74
CA GLY A 55 13.55 0.74 0.58
C GLY A 55 13.06 2.06 -0.03
N ASN A 56 13.99 2.94 -0.38
CA ASN A 56 13.79 4.27 -1.01
C ASN A 56 12.53 5.07 -0.58
N SER A 57 12.09 4.89 0.67
CA SER A 57 10.78 5.33 1.15
C SER A 57 10.78 6.79 1.63
N HIS A 58 11.95 7.42 1.68
CA HIS A 58 12.12 8.78 2.21
C HIS A 58 11.94 9.87 1.12
N GLU A 59 12.08 9.53 -0.16
CA GLU A 59 11.94 10.47 -1.29
C GLU A 59 11.03 9.98 -2.42
N SER A 60 10.49 8.75 -2.34
CA SER A 60 9.65 8.22 -3.41
C SER A 60 8.26 8.85 -3.35
N ARG A 61 7.94 9.70 -4.33
CA ARG A 61 6.60 10.27 -4.57
C ARG A 61 5.50 9.21 -4.54
N THR A 62 5.82 7.99 -4.98
CA THR A 62 4.95 6.82 -4.92
C THR A 62 4.54 6.45 -3.50
N ALA A 63 5.46 6.51 -2.52
CA ALA A 63 5.13 6.23 -1.13
C ALA A 63 4.11 7.26 -0.60
N PHE A 64 4.34 8.54 -0.85
CA PHE A 64 3.42 9.62 -0.47
C PHE A 64 2.04 9.47 -1.11
N ASP A 65 1.96 9.17 -2.40
CA ASP A 65 0.69 8.93 -3.10
C ASP A 65 -0.08 7.75 -2.47
N ILE A 66 0.61 6.67 -2.11
CA ILE A 66 -0.02 5.51 -1.48
C ILE A 66 -0.47 5.85 -0.05
N VAL A 67 0.34 6.57 0.73
CA VAL A 67 -0.07 7.03 2.07
C VAL A 67 -1.34 7.89 1.98
N ALA A 68 -1.41 8.83 1.03
CA ALA A 68 -2.59 9.67 0.84
C ALA A 68 -3.84 8.85 0.47
N VAL A 69 -3.68 7.79 -0.34
CA VAL A 69 -4.77 6.85 -0.63
C VAL A 69 -5.20 6.10 0.64
N ILE A 70 -4.26 5.64 1.46
CA ILE A 70 -4.57 4.97 2.73
C ILE A 70 -5.33 5.92 3.67
N ASP A 71 -4.90 7.17 3.78
CA ASP A 71 -5.61 8.18 4.57
C ASP A 71 -7.02 8.43 4.04
N MET A 72 -7.21 8.45 2.72
CA MET A 72 -8.53 8.59 2.10
C MET A 72 -9.44 7.39 2.40
N ILE A 73 -8.90 6.17 2.35
CA ILE A 73 -9.62 4.93 2.71
C ILE A 73 -9.99 4.92 4.20
N ASN A 74 -9.08 5.37 5.05
CA ASN A 74 -9.29 5.42 6.49
C ASN A 74 -10.23 6.54 6.93
N ARG A 75 -10.39 7.59 6.11
CA ARG A 75 -11.26 8.71 6.44
C ARG A 75 -12.71 8.22 6.47
N PRO A 76 -13.41 8.30 7.62
CA PRO A 76 -14.83 8.00 7.64
C PRO A 76 -15.54 8.95 6.68
N PRO A 77 -16.61 8.51 5.98
CA PRO A 77 -17.44 9.44 5.22
C PRO A 77 -17.86 10.54 6.19
N ALA A 78 -17.58 11.80 5.83
CA ALA A 78 -18.07 12.93 6.61
C ALA A 78 -19.56 12.71 6.79
N ALA A 79 -19.99 12.50 8.04
CA ALA A 79 -21.40 12.40 8.37
C ALA A 79 -22.05 13.69 7.90
N VAL A 80 -22.84 13.58 6.82
CA VAL A 80 -23.67 14.65 6.27
C VAL A 80 -25.00 14.63 7.00
#